data_AF-A0A7J5VYC4-F1
#
_entry.id   AF-A0A7J5VYC4-F1
#
_cell.length_a   1.000
_cell.length_b   1.000
_cell.length_c   1.000
_cell.angle_alpha   90.00
_cell.angle_beta   90.00
_cell.angle_gamma   90.00
#
_symmetry.space_group_name_H-M   'P 1'
#
loop_
_entity.id
_entity.type
_entity.pdbx_description
1 polymer ?
#
loop_
_entity_poly.entity_id
_entity_poly.type
_entity_poly.pdbx_seq_one_letter_code
_entity_poly.pdbx_strand_id
1 'polypeptide(L)'
;MNKYECQFGCGKGHKFKEIKIQETSILQKKGVNFYDLCRITDLNMLIMEVLRDLILILVPSLLVGTVVYLLLKDFRKTELERISHSNDLEKFRLVAPLRLQAYERMILLLERIAPSQLIMRNIQPEQSAASLQNVLISNIRQEFEHNLSQQVYISSNAWELIKNAREAVVSDINSAAEKLNSTATATDLAQLIFEDDISGDASTLYKALEFLKQEVRANYF
;
A
#
# COMPACT_ATOMS: atom_id res chain seq x y z
N MET A 1 -71.95 27.61 -53.60
CA MET A 1 -71.77 28.05 -52.19
C MET A 1 -72.65 27.17 -51.31
N ASN A 2 -72.14 26.02 -50.88
CA ASN A 2 -72.76 25.24 -49.81
C ASN A 2 -71.71 25.16 -48.70
N LYS A 3 -71.98 25.89 -47.61
CA LYS A 3 -71.19 25.86 -46.37
C LYS A 3 -71.49 24.52 -45.69
N TYR A 4 -70.49 23.66 -45.59
CA TYR A 4 -70.52 22.56 -44.64
C TYR A 4 -69.91 23.10 -43.34
N GLU A 5 -70.76 23.43 -42.37
CA GLU A 5 -70.32 23.71 -41.01
C GLU A 5 -69.93 22.40 -40.33
N CYS A 6 -68.63 22.21 -40.11
CA CYS A 6 -68.13 21.18 -39.19
C CYS A 6 -68.42 21.62 -37.75
N GLN A 7 -69.49 21.10 -37.15
CA GLN A 7 -69.65 21.09 -35.70
C GLN A 7 -68.82 19.95 -35.13
N PHE A 8 -67.59 20.22 -34.70
CA PHE A 8 -66.98 19.46 -33.60
C PHE A 8 -66.14 20.43 -32.77
N GLY A 9 -66.55 20.61 -31.51
CA GLY A 9 -65.82 21.41 -30.55
C GLY A 9 -64.47 20.77 -30.25
N CYS A 10 -63.41 21.53 -30.50
CA CYS A 10 -62.11 21.29 -29.87
C CYS A 10 -61.74 22.60 -29.16
N GLY A 11 -61.63 22.51 -27.83
CA GLY A 11 -61.25 23.63 -26.99
C GLY A 11 -59.83 24.09 -27.27
N LYS A 12 -59.64 25.40 -27.11
CA LYS A 12 -58.39 26.18 -27.21
C LYS A 12 -57.88 26.42 -28.63
N GLY A 13 -57.90 27.71 -28.99
CA GLY A 13 -57.59 28.20 -30.33
C GLY A 13 -56.14 27.97 -30.73
N HIS A 14 -55.95 27.34 -31.88
CA HIS A 14 -54.78 27.47 -32.72
C HIS A 14 -55.25 27.58 -34.19
N LYS A 15 -54.77 28.60 -34.90
CA LYS A 15 -55.08 28.87 -36.31
C LYS A 15 -54.57 27.72 -37.18
N PHE A 16 -55.46 26.93 -37.78
CA PHE A 16 -55.08 26.03 -38.87
C PHE A 16 -54.70 26.87 -40.10
N LYS A 17 -53.46 26.72 -40.54
CA LYS A 17 -52.93 27.28 -41.79
C LYS A 17 -53.75 26.67 -42.93
N GLU A 18 -54.41 27.52 -43.73
CA GLU A 18 -55.25 27.11 -44.86
C GLU A 18 -54.55 26.05 -45.70
N ILE A 19 -55.07 24.81 -45.67
CA ILE A 19 -54.71 23.80 -46.64
C ILE A 19 -55.32 24.27 -47.97
N LYS A 20 -54.46 24.73 -48.87
CA LYS A 20 -54.85 25.29 -50.17
C LYS A 20 -55.71 24.26 -50.92
N ILE A 21 -56.92 24.68 -51.28
CA ILE A 21 -58.01 23.89 -51.86
C ILE A 21 -57.60 23.11 -53.13
N GLN A 22 -56.50 23.44 -53.81
CA GLN A 22 -56.06 22.75 -55.02
C GLN A 22 -55.68 21.27 -54.83
N GLU A 23 -55.17 20.84 -53.67
CA GLU A 23 -54.81 19.43 -53.45
C GLU A 23 -56.02 18.49 -53.28
N THR A 24 -57.20 19.04 -52.97
CA THR A 24 -58.43 18.25 -52.72
C THR A 24 -58.95 17.54 -53.97
N SER A 25 -58.73 18.12 -55.16
CA SER A 25 -59.15 17.52 -56.43
C SER A 25 -58.35 16.26 -56.82
N ILE A 26 -57.12 16.12 -56.32
CA ILE A 26 -56.24 14.98 -56.58
C ILE A 26 -56.57 13.81 -55.64
N LEU A 27 -57.04 14.12 -54.42
CA LEU A 27 -57.31 13.14 -53.36
C LEU A 27 -58.65 12.39 -53.56
N GLN A 28 -59.68 13.04 -54.13
CA GLN A 28 -60.93 12.35 -54.52
C GLN A 28 -60.72 11.26 -55.58
N LYS A 29 -59.71 11.38 -56.45
CA LYS A 29 -59.37 10.35 -57.45
C LYS A 29 -58.75 9.07 -56.85
N LYS A 30 -58.29 9.11 -55.59
CA LYS A 30 -57.63 7.99 -54.90
C LYS A 30 -58.52 7.26 -53.88
N GLY A 31 -59.81 7.58 -53.80
CA GLY A 31 -60.78 6.86 -52.95
C GLY A 31 -60.54 6.99 -51.44
N VAL A 32 -59.83 8.02 -50.99
CA VAL A 32 -59.54 8.26 -49.56
C VAL A 32 -60.58 9.23 -48.99
N ASN A 33 -61.26 8.83 -47.92
CA ASN A 33 -62.29 9.64 -47.27
C ASN A 33 -61.64 10.79 -46.46
N PHE A 34 -62.16 12.01 -46.62
CA PHE A 34 -61.61 13.23 -46.00
C PHE A 34 -61.57 13.15 -44.46
N TYR A 35 -62.53 12.45 -43.86
CA TYR A 35 -62.58 12.20 -42.41
C TYR A 35 -61.46 11.29 -41.90
N ASP A 36 -61.08 10.28 -42.68
CA ASP A 36 -59.97 9.39 -42.33
C ASP A 36 -58.63 10.13 -42.43
N LEU A 37 -58.49 11.02 -43.41
CA LEU A 37 -57.29 11.86 -43.56
C LEU A 37 -57.13 12.84 -42.38
N CYS A 38 -58.23 13.47 -41.95
CA CYS A 38 -58.24 14.40 -40.80
C CYS A 38 -57.93 13.68 -39.47
N ARG A 39 -58.52 12.49 -39.26
CA ARG A 39 -58.26 11.65 -38.07
C ARG A 39 -56.81 11.18 -38.00
N ILE A 40 -56.19 10.86 -39.15
CA ILE A 40 -54.76 10.49 -39.21
C ILE A 40 -53.86 11.70 -38.89
N THR A 41 -54.19 12.91 -39.37
CA THR A 41 -53.42 14.11 -39.03
C THR A 41 -53.55 14.51 -37.55
N ASP A 42 -54.73 14.36 -36.94
CA ASP A 42 -54.94 14.65 -35.52
C ASP A 42 -54.25 13.62 -34.61
N LEU A 43 -54.27 12.33 -34.99
CA LEU A 43 -53.56 11.28 -34.27
C LEU A 43 -52.03 11.49 -34.34
N ASN A 44 -51.51 11.86 -35.51
CA ASN A 44 -50.09 12.18 -35.68
C ASN A 44 -49.70 13.44 -34.90
N MET A 45 -50.56 14.45 -34.84
CA MET A 45 -50.31 15.66 -34.04
C MET A 45 -50.22 15.34 -32.55
N LEU A 46 -51.15 14.52 -32.02
CA LEU A 46 -51.12 14.07 -30.63
C LEU A 46 -49.86 13.25 -30.33
N ILE A 47 -49.48 12.34 -31.22
CA ILE A 47 -48.27 11.51 -31.08
C ILE A 47 -47.00 12.39 -31.08
N MET A 48 -46.94 13.41 -31.95
CA MET A 48 -45.80 14.31 -32.03
C MET A 48 -45.68 15.23 -30.80
N GLU A 49 -46.80 15.65 -30.21
CA GLU A 49 -46.81 16.39 -28.94
C GLU A 49 -46.30 15.51 -27.78
N VAL A 50 -46.82 14.29 -27.66
CA VAL A 50 -46.37 13.34 -26.62
C VAL A 50 -44.89 12.98 -26.79
N LEU A 51 -44.42 12.77 -28.02
CA LEU A 51 -43.01 12.51 -28.31
C LEU A 51 -42.13 13.72 -27.96
N ARG A 52 -42.56 14.94 -28.27
CA ARG A 52 -41.83 16.16 -27.93
C ARG A 52 -41.67 16.31 -26.42
N ASP A 53 -42.75 16.12 -25.67
CA ASP A 53 -42.74 16.26 -24.22
C ASP A 53 -41.92 15.14 -23.57
N LEU A 54 -41.98 13.92 -24.12
CA LEU A 54 -41.14 12.79 -23.68
C LEU A 54 -39.65 13.09 -23.87
N ILE A 55 -39.25 13.62 -25.03
CA ILE A 55 -37.86 14.01 -25.32
C ILE A 55 -37.41 15.12 -24.38
N LEU A 56 -38.25 16.13 -24.14
CA LEU A 56 -37.96 17.25 -23.24
C LEU A 56 -37.72 16.82 -21.79
N ILE A 57 -38.28 15.69 -21.36
CA ILE A 57 -38.08 15.13 -20.02
C ILE A 57 -36.92 14.14 -19.99
N LEU A 58 -36.84 13.22 -20.96
CA LEU A 58 -35.81 12.17 -20.98
C LEU A 58 -34.40 12.71 -21.11
N VAL A 59 -34.18 13.69 -22.00
CA VAL A 59 -32.85 14.23 -22.28
C VAL A 59 -32.21 14.85 -21.02
N PRO A 60 -32.85 15.80 -20.30
CA PRO A 60 -32.27 16.36 -19.08
C PRO A 60 -32.15 15.33 -17.96
N SER A 61 -33.10 14.40 -17.81
CA SER A 61 -33.01 13.34 -16.79
C SER A 61 -31.81 12.41 -17.03
N LEU A 62 -31.54 12.04 -18.29
CA LEU A 62 -30.39 11.20 -18.65
C LEU A 62 -29.06 11.95 -18.43
N LEU A 63 -29.04 13.25 -18.76
CA LEU A 63 -27.87 14.11 -18.57
C LEU A 63 -27.53 14.22 -17.08
N VAL A 64 -28.51 14.54 -16.23
CA VAL A 64 -28.33 14.60 -14.77
C VAL A 64 -27.91 13.23 -14.22
N GLY A 65 -28.55 12.14 -14.65
CA GLY A 65 -28.19 10.79 -14.24
C GLY A 65 -26.74 10.43 -14.60
N THR A 66 -26.28 10.85 -15.78
CA THR A 66 -24.89 10.66 -16.23
C THR A 66 -23.91 11.44 -15.36
N VAL A 67 -24.20 12.72 -15.07
CA VAL A 67 -23.35 13.55 -14.20
C VAL A 67 -23.27 12.96 -12.78
N VAL A 68 -24.41 12.58 -12.19
CA VAL A 68 -24.44 11.96 -10.86
C VAL A 68 -23.66 10.64 -10.85
N TYR A 69 -23.81 9.82 -11.89
CA TYR A 69 -23.05 8.58 -12.02
C TYR A 69 -21.53 8.83 -12.05
N LEU A 70 -21.07 9.82 -12.83
CA LEU A 70 -19.65 10.18 -12.90
C LEU A 70 -19.14 10.69 -11.54
N LEU A 71 -19.88 11.55 -10.86
CA LEU A 71 -19.52 12.05 -9.52
C LEU A 71 -19.42 10.93 -8.50
N LEU A 72 -20.39 10.00 -8.48
CA LEU A 72 -20.35 8.84 -7.59
C LEU A 72 -19.18 7.91 -7.90
N LYS A 73 -18.83 7.74 -9.18
CA LYS A 73 -17.69 6.94 -9.61
C LYS A 73 -16.36 7.54 -9.10
N ASP A 74 -16.16 8.84 -9.27
CA ASP A 74 -14.96 9.53 -8.82
C ASP A 74 -14.86 9.58 -7.29
N PHE A 75 -16.00 9.78 -6.61
CA PHE A 75 -16.05 9.76 -5.15
C PHE A 75 -15.68 8.38 -4.60
N ARG A 76 -16.21 7.30 -5.19
CA ARG A 76 -15.86 5.92 -4.79
C ARG A 76 -14.38 5.62 -4.99
N LYS A 77 -13.80 6.03 -6.11
CA LYS A 77 -12.36 5.81 -6.37
C LYS A 77 -11.49 6.55 -5.36
N THR A 78 -11.81 7.82 -5.11
CA THR A 78 -11.10 8.67 -4.14
C THR A 78 -11.20 8.10 -2.73
N GLU A 79 -12.37 7.62 -2.32
CA GLU A 79 -12.58 7.08 -0.97
C GLU A 79 -11.84 5.75 -0.77
N LEU A 80 -11.85 4.87 -1.77
CA LEU A 80 -11.08 3.61 -1.73
C LEU A 80 -9.58 3.89 -1.60
N GLU A 81 -9.06 4.85 -2.38
CA GLU A 81 -7.66 5.28 -2.28
C GLU A 81 -7.38 5.83 -0.87
N ARG A 82 -8.23 6.72 -0.33
CA ARG A 82 -8.07 7.25 1.04
C ARG A 82 -8.06 6.16 2.10
N ILE A 83 -9.00 5.21 2.05
CA ILE A 83 -9.09 4.10 3.01
C ILE A 83 -7.86 3.20 2.92
N SER A 84 -7.36 2.91 1.71
CA SER A 84 -6.14 2.12 1.56
C SER A 84 -4.92 2.83 2.17
N HIS A 85 -4.76 4.12 1.90
CA HIS A 85 -3.66 4.91 2.48
C HIS A 85 -3.79 5.03 4.00
N SER A 86 -5.00 5.21 4.55
CA SER A 86 -5.18 5.26 6.00
C SER A 86 -4.86 3.93 6.66
N ASN A 87 -5.27 2.81 6.05
CA ASN A 87 -4.97 1.47 6.56
C ASN A 87 -3.47 1.19 6.55
N ASP A 88 -2.76 1.59 5.51
CA ASP A 88 -1.31 1.39 5.44
C ASP A 88 -0.55 2.31 6.39
N LEU A 89 -1.02 3.56 6.58
CA LEU A 89 -0.51 4.45 7.62
C LEU A 89 -0.76 3.91 9.02
N GLU A 90 -1.92 3.31 9.28
CA GLU A 90 -2.26 2.70 10.55
C GLU A 90 -1.38 1.48 10.83
N LYS A 91 -1.22 0.58 9.85
CA LYS A 91 -0.27 -0.54 9.95
C LYS A 91 1.16 -0.04 10.20
N PHE A 92 1.59 1.00 9.49
CA PHE A 92 2.90 1.61 9.70
C PHE A 92 3.04 2.13 11.13
N ARG A 93 2.05 2.85 11.66
CA ARG A 93 2.07 3.35 13.05
C ARG A 93 2.14 2.23 14.09
N LEU A 94 1.50 1.10 13.83
CA LEU A 94 1.51 -0.05 14.73
C LEU A 94 2.82 -0.87 14.65
N VAL A 95 3.35 -1.05 13.44
CA VAL A 95 4.49 -1.97 13.19
C VAL A 95 5.84 -1.26 13.24
N ALA A 96 5.92 0.02 12.84
CA ALA A 96 7.16 0.79 12.88
C ALA A 96 7.85 0.80 14.25
N PRO A 97 7.17 1.03 15.40
CA PRO A 97 7.84 0.99 16.70
C PRO A 97 8.40 -0.40 17.04
N LEU A 98 7.69 -1.47 16.65
CA LEU A 98 8.17 -2.85 16.85
C LEU A 98 9.42 -3.13 16.03
N ARG A 99 9.46 -2.64 14.78
CA ARG A 99 10.66 -2.78 13.93
C ARG A 99 11.83 -1.97 14.47
N LEU A 100 11.62 -0.70 14.84
CA LEU A 100 12.66 0.13 15.44
C LEU A 100 13.23 -0.50 16.71
N GLN A 101 12.35 -1.01 17.59
CA GLN A 101 12.78 -1.74 18.79
C GLN A 101 13.59 -2.99 18.44
N ALA A 102 13.22 -3.74 17.41
CA ALA A 102 14.00 -4.88 16.95
C ALA A 102 15.41 -4.47 16.48
N TYR A 103 15.52 -3.38 15.70
CA TYR A 103 16.81 -2.83 15.30
C TYR A 103 17.67 -2.40 16.50
N GLU A 104 17.08 -1.72 17.49
CA GLU A 104 17.78 -1.37 18.74
C GLU A 104 18.34 -2.62 19.45
N ARG A 105 17.55 -3.69 19.52
CA ARG A 105 18.00 -4.96 20.13
C ARG A 105 19.11 -5.64 19.32
N MET A 106 19.06 -5.57 17.99
CA MET A 106 20.13 -6.10 17.14
C MET A 106 21.43 -5.30 17.28
N ILE A 107 21.34 -3.97 17.34
CA ILE A 107 22.49 -3.10 17.60
C ILE A 107 23.07 -3.43 18.99
N LEU A 108 22.21 -3.52 20.01
CA LEU A 108 22.64 -3.88 21.35
C LEU A 108 23.27 -5.26 21.43
N LEU A 109 22.76 -6.24 20.67
CA LEU A 109 23.37 -7.57 20.54
C LEU A 109 24.80 -7.45 20.01
N LEU A 110 25.01 -6.73 18.91
CA LEU A 110 26.35 -6.53 18.32
C LEU A 110 27.31 -5.84 19.30
N GLU A 111 26.88 -4.79 19.96
CA GLU A 111 27.67 -4.11 21.00
C GLU A 111 27.99 -5.05 22.17
N ARG A 112 27.02 -5.86 22.62
CA ARG A 112 27.19 -6.81 23.71
C ARG A 112 28.08 -8.00 23.35
N ILE A 113 28.17 -8.41 22.09
CA ILE A 113 29.08 -9.48 21.68
C ILE A 113 30.45 -8.94 21.25
N ALA A 114 30.67 -7.62 21.32
CA ALA A 114 32.00 -7.06 21.05
C ALA A 114 33.01 -7.66 22.05
N PRO A 115 34.19 -8.14 21.57
CA PRO A 115 35.17 -8.82 22.42
C PRO A 115 35.56 -8.01 23.65
N SER A 116 35.79 -6.72 23.46
CA SER A 116 36.11 -5.78 24.54
C SER A 116 35.08 -5.75 25.66
N GLN A 117 33.79 -5.59 25.32
CA GLN A 117 32.71 -5.56 26.31
C GLN A 117 32.45 -6.93 26.93
N LEU A 118 32.60 -8.02 26.17
CA LEU A 118 32.44 -9.39 26.67
C LEU A 118 33.50 -9.71 27.73
N ILE A 119 34.77 -9.46 27.44
CA ILE A 119 35.89 -9.75 28.34
C ILE A 119 35.74 -8.97 29.64
N MET A 120 35.51 -7.65 29.56
CA MET A 120 35.40 -6.78 30.75
C MET A 120 34.32 -7.24 31.74
N ARG A 121 33.24 -7.86 31.27
CA ARG A 121 32.14 -8.33 32.12
C ARG A 121 32.34 -9.73 32.69
N ASN A 122 33.21 -10.54 32.09
CA ASN A 122 33.30 -11.97 32.40
C ASN A 122 34.66 -12.41 32.95
N ILE A 123 35.72 -11.61 32.82
CA ILE A 123 37.03 -11.96 33.34
C ILE A 123 37.02 -11.98 34.88
N GLN A 124 37.55 -13.05 35.47
CA GLN A 124 37.67 -13.23 36.91
C GLN A 124 39.14 -13.43 37.31
N PRO A 125 39.55 -13.03 38.54
CA PRO A 125 40.87 -13.32 39.06
C PRO A 125 41.14 -14.84 39.05
N GLU A 126 42.40 -15.22 38.79
CA GLU A 126 42.88 -16.61 38.83
C GLU A 126 42.16 -17.59 37.88
N GLN A 127 41.41 -17.07 36.90
CA GLN A 127 40.74 -17.88 35.88
C GLN A 127 41.73 -18.38 34.82
N SER A 128 41.55 -19.61 34.34
CA SER A 128 42.31 -20.15 33.21
C SER A 128 41.80 -19.64 31.87
N ALA A 129 42.65 -19.62 30.84
CA ALA A 129 42.27 -19.24 29.48
C ALA A 129 41.08 -20.06 28.95
N ALA A 130 41.12 -21.39 29.14
CA ALA A 130 40.06 -22.30 28.70
C ALA A 130 38.71 -22.04 29.41
N SER A 131 38.75 -21.68 30.70
CA SER A 131 37.53 -21.32 31.44
C SER A 131 36.93 -20.03 30.87
N LEU A 132 37.74 -18.99 30.65
CA LEU A 132 37.28 -17.73 30.07
C LEU A 132 36.70 -17.94 28.67
N GLN A 133 37.39 -18.67 27.78
CA GLN A 133 36.93 -18.97 26.43
C GLN A 133 35.51 -19.58 26.43
N ASN A 134 35.28 -20.61 27.26
CA ASN A 134 33.98 -21.26 27.39
C ASN A 134 32.89 -20.29 27.86
N VAL A 135 33.20 -19.44 28.83
CA VAL A 135 32.27 -18.42 29.33
C VAL A 135 31.92 -17.41 28.24
N LEU A 136 32.90 -16.92 27.47
CA LEU A 136 32.65 -15.95 26.40
C LEU A 136 31.75 -16.55 25.31
N ILE A 137 32.06 -17.74 24.81
CA ILE A 137 31.28 -18.42 23.76
C ILE A 137 29.86 -18.73 24.26
N SER A 138 29.72 -19.18 25.50
CA SER A 138 28.41 -19.45 26.11
C SER A 138 27.55 -18.18 26.18
N ASN A 139 28.13 -17.06 26.61
CA ASN A 139 27.42 -15.77 26.67
C ASN A 139 26.99 -15.29 25.28
N ILE A 140 27.85 -15.39 24.26
CA ILE A 140 27.50 -15.02 22.87
C ILE A 140 26.28 -15.81 22.39
N ARG A 141 26.28 -17.12 22.63
CA ARG A 141 25.16 -18.00 22.26
C ARG A 141 23.88 -17.59 22.98
N GLN A 142 23.94 -17.37 24.29
CA GLN A 142 22.77 -16.96 25.08
C GLN A 142 22.20 -15.63 24.59
N GLU A 143 23.03 -14.59 24.42
CA GLU A 143 22.59 -13.29 23.93
C GLU A 143 21.96 -13.37 22.53
N PHE A 144 22.52 -14.21 21.64
CA PHE A 144 21.95 -14.45 20.33
C PHE A 144 20.59 -15.15 20.40
N GLU A 145 20.46 -16.24 21.15
CA GLU A 145 19.21 -16.99 21.32
C GLU A 145 18.11 -16.11 21.93
N HIS A 146 18.45 -15.26 22.91
CA HIS A 146 17.52 -14.30 23.51
C HIS A 146 16.96 -13.27 22.53
N ASN A 147 17.66 -13.03 21.43
CA ASN A 147 17.29 -12.04 20.42
C ASN A 147 16.88 -12.67 19.09
N LEU A 148 16.89 -14.01 18.97
CA LEU A 148 16.59 -14.74 17.73
C LEU A 148 15.20 -14.44 17.16
N SER A 149 14.21 -14.18 18.03
CA SER A 149 12.84 -13.84 17.60
C SER A 149 12.75 -12.50 16.85
N GLN A 150 13.72 -11.61 17.05
CA GLN A 150 13.73 -10.28 16.42
C GLN A 150 14.01 -10.35 14.92
N GLN A 151 14.51 -11.48 14.40
CA GLN A 151 14.80 -11.68 12.98
C GLN A 151 13.57 -11.44 12.07
N VAL A 152 12.35 -11.59 12.60
CA VAL A 152 11.10 -11.37 11.85
C VAL A 152 10.89 -9.90 11.49
N TYR A 153 11.54 -8.97 12.19
CA TYR A 153 11.30 -7.53 12.07
C TYR A 153 12.40 -6.76 11.32
N ILE A 154 13.46 -7.44 10.89
CA ILE A 154 14.60 -6.86 10.16
C ILE A 154 14.73 -7.48 8.77
N SER A 155 15.56 -6.90 7.90
CA SER A 155 15.79 -7.49 6.58
C SER A 155 16.62 -8.77 6.65
N SER A 156 16.44 -9.64 5.66
CA SER A 156 17.24 -10.86 5.54
C SER A 156 18.74 -10.57 5.41
N ASN A 157 19.09 -9.46 4.74
CA ASN A 157 20.49 -9.03 4.56
C ASN A 157 21.09 -8.58 5.90
N ALA A 158 20.37 -7.74 6.67
CA ALA A 158 20.78 -7.37 8.03
C ALA A 158 20.99 -8.61 8.90
N TRP A 159 20.06 -9.55 8.85
CA TRP A 159 20.12 -10.77 9.63
C TRP A 159 21.34 -11.64 9.27
N GLU A 160 21.66 -11.76 7.99
CA GLU A 160 22.84 -12.49 7.54
C GLU A 160 24.14 -11.84 8.04
N LEU A 161 24.25 -10.52 7.95
CA LEU A 161 25.41 -9.79 8.48
C LEU A 161 25.58 -9.98 9.99
N ILE A 162 24.49 -9.99 10.77
CA ILE A 162 24.53 -10.26 12.22
C ILE A 162 25.04 -11.67 12.50
N LYS A 163 24.56 -12.68 11.77
CA LYS A 163 25.06 -14.06 11.92
C LYS A 163 26.55 -14.15 11.59
N ASN A 164 26.98 -13.52 10.50
CA ASN A 164 28.38 -13.52 10.10
C ASN A 164 29.26 -12.81 11.13
N ALA A 165 28.80 -11.68 11.69
CA ALA A 165 29.50 -11.00 12.77
C ALA A 165 29.62 -11.87 14.03
N ARG A 166 28.57 -12.59 14.42
CA ARG A 166 28.62 -13.56 15.53
C ARG A 166 29.66 -14.66 15.28
N GLU A 167 29.62 -15.28 14.10
CA GLU A 167 30.57 -16.34 13.77
C GLU A 167 32.02 -15.84 13.74
N ALA A 168 32.25 -14.62 13.22
CA ALA A 168 33.57 -14.00 13.24
C ALA A 168 34.09 -13.84 14.67
N VAL A 169 33.31 -13.23 15.58
CA VAL A 169 33.71 -13.08 16.98
C VAL A 169 34.02 -14.42 17.66
N VAL A 170 33.20 -15.45 17.42
CA VAL A 170 33.46 -16.79 17.96
C VAL A 170 34.75 -17.38 17.39
N SER A 171 34.98 -17.21 16.08
CA SER A 171 36.19 -17.65 15.40
C SER A 171 37.44 -16.95 15.95
N ASP A 172 37.36 -15.65 16.21
CA ASP A 172 38.48 -14.86 16.74
C ASP A 172 38.84 -15.33 18.16
N ILE A 173 37.84 -15.54 19.01
CA ILE A 173 38.05 -16.08 20.37
C ILE A 173 38.71 -17.46 20.33
N ASN A 174 38.26 -18.35 19.44
CA ASN A 174 38.84 -19.68 19.30
C ASN A 174 40.28 -19.63 18.77
N SER A 175 40.53 -18.82 17.74
CA SER A 175 41.85 -18.64 17.15
C SER A 175 42.84 -18.05 18.15
N ALA A 176 42.38 -17.14 19.01
CA ALA A 176 43.20 -16.61 20.09
C ALA A 176 43.54 -17.67 21.15
N ALA A 177 42.56 -18.49 21.53
CA ALA A 177 42.79 -19.57 22.49
C ALA A 177 43.74 -20.66 21.96
N GLU A 178 43.70 -20.97 20.66
CA GLU A 178 44.59 -21.95 20.02
C GLU A 178 46.08 -21.54 20.04
N LYS A 179 46.37 -20.23 20.08
CA LYS A 179 47.74 -19.69 20.18
C LYS A 179 48.34 -19.85 21.58
N LEU A 180 47.55 -20.26 22.58
CA LEU A 180 47.96 -20.32 23.99
C LEU A 180 48.18 -21.76 24.48
N ASN A 181 49.09 -21.91 25.45
CA ASN A 181 49.36 -23.18 26.11
C ASN A 181 48.29 -23.51 27.17
N SER A 182 48.19 -24.77 27.58
CA SER A 182 47.20 -25.24 28.58
C SER A 182 47.34 -24.61 29.97
N THR A 183 48.47 -23.97 30.27
CA THR A 183 48.75 -23.27 31.54
C THR A 183 48.48 -21.77 31.46
N ALA A 184 48.00 -21.25 30.32
CA ALA A 184 47.75 -19.83 30.14
C ALA A 184 46.57 -19.34 31.00
N THR A 185 46.69 -18.09 31.41
CA THR A 185 45.70 -17.40 32.26
C THR A 185 44.63 -16.73 31.41
N ALA A 186 43.49 -16.40 32.03
CA ALA A 186 42.43 -15.62 31.40
C ALA A 186 42.92 -14.24 30.92
N THR A 187 43.88 -13.65 31.63
CA THR A 187 44.51 -12.39 31.24
C THR A 187 45.31 -12.51 29.95
N ASP A 188 46.05 -13.62 29.77
CA ASP A 188 46.81 -13.88 28.54
C ASP A 188 45.87 -13.98 27.32
N LEU A 189 44.75 -14.68 27.47
CA LEU A 189 43.72 -14.78 26.43
C LEU A 189 43.06 -13.43 26.13
N ALA A 190 42.71 -12.67 27.18
CA ALA A 190 42.11 -11.36 27.02
C ALA A 190 43.03 -10.42 26.23
N GLN A 191 44.32 -10.37 26.59
CA GLN A 191 45.30 -9.53 25.90
C GLN A 191 45.40 -9.89 24.42
N LEU A 192 45.47 -11.18 24.11
CA LEU A 192 45.59 -11.64 22.72
C LEU A 192 44.35 -11.30 21.89
N ILE A 193 43.15 -11.47 22.46
CA ILE A 193 41.90 -11.09 21.80
C ILE A 193 41.85 -9.57 21.56
N PHE A 194 42.30 -8.75 22.53
CA PHE A 194 42.36 -7.30 22.34
C PHE A 194 43.35 -6.89 21.24
N GLU A 195 44.51 -7.53 21.18
CA GLU A 195 45.49 -7.29 20.12
C GLU A 195 44.94 -7.68 18.74
N ASP A 196 44.28 -8.84 18.64
CA ASP A 196 43.62 -9.31 17.43
C ASP A 196 42.43 -8.40 17.04
N ASP A 197 41.62 -7.91 17.98
CA ASP A 197 40.48 -6.98 17.74
C ASP A 197 40.94 -5.59 17.23
N ILE A 198 42.10 -5.12 17.69
CA ILE A 198 42.71 -3.86 17.22
C ILE A 198 43.34 -4.02 15.83
N SER A 199 43.92 -5.18 15.55
CA SER A 199 44.72 -5.44 14.34
C SER A 199 43.96 -6.13 13.20
N GLY A 200 42.83 -6.78 13.50
CA GLY A 200 42.03 -7.59 12.57
C GLY A 200 40.53 -7.57 12.89
N ASP A 201 39.72 -7.72 11.84
CA ASP A 201 38.30 -8.12 11.82
C ASP A 201 37.23 -7.45 12.70
N ALA A 202 37.55 -6.41 13.48
CA ALA A 202 36.58 -5.39 13.91
C ALA A 202 35.72 -4.86 12.73
N SER A 203 36.23 -5.03 11.50
CA SER A 203 35.51 -4.81 10.25
C SER A 203 34.15 -5.50 10.19
N THR A 204 34.01 -6.78 10.59
CA THR A 204 32.76 -7.53 10.30
C THR A 204 31.63 -7.12 11.24
N LEU A 205 31.92 -7.00 12.54
CA LEU A 205 30.96 -6.50 13.52
C LEU A 205 30.59 -5.04 13.24
N TYR A 206 31.57 -4.19 12.93
CA TYR A 206 31.34 -2.80 12.56
C TYR A 206 30.52 -2.66 11.27
N LYS A 207 30.80 -3.48 10.25
CA LYS A 207 30.02 -3.51 8.99
C LYS A 207 28.56 -3.87 9.27
N ALA A 208 28.30 -4.87 10.11
CA ALA A 208 26.94 -5.24 10.48
C ALA A 208 26.24 -4.10 11.24
N LEU A 209 26.93 -3.46 12.18
CA LEU A 209 26.41 -2.33 12.96
C LEU A 209 26.08 -1.13 12.08
N GLU A 210 26.97 -0.77 11.16
CA GLU A 210 26.78 0.34 10.24
C GLU A 210 25.68 0.06 9.22
N PHE A 211 25.58 -1.19 8.73
CA PHE A 211 24.47 -1.60 7.87
C PHE A 211 23.11 -1.42 8.57
N LEU A 212 22.97 -1.87 9.82
CA LEU A 212 21.74 -1.67 10.59
C LEU A 212 21.40 -0.19 10.76
N LYS A 213 22.39 0.65 11.06
CA LYS A 213 22.20 2.10 11.18
C LYS A 213 21.73 2.72 9.86
N GLN A 214 22.33 2.32 8.74
CA GLN A 214 21.95 2.81 7.41
C GLN A 214 20.55 2.37 7.02
N GLU A 215 20.18 1.12 7.30
CA GLU A 215 18.85 0.59 7.00
C GLU A 215 17.77 1.28 7.83
N VAL A 216 18.02 1.55 9.10
CA VAL A 216 17.10 2.33 9.94
C VAL A 216 16.95 3.76 9.41
N ARG A 217 18.06 4.42 9.04
CA ARG A 217 18.03 5.75 8.43
C ARG A 217 17.21 5.75 7.14
N ALA A 218 17.45 4.82 6.23
CA ALA A 218 16.77 4.80 4.94
C ALA A 218 15.25 4.51 5.02
N ASN A 219 14.81 3.75 6.03
CA ASN A 219 13.41 3.30 6.12
C ASN A 219 12.53 4.14 7.05
N TYR A 220 13.11 4.88 8.00
CA TYR A 220 12.36 5.57 9.06
C TYR A 220 12.70 7.06 9.22
N PHE A 221 13.78 7.55 8.62
CA PHE A 221 14.24 8.94 8.70
C PHE A 221 14.39 9.56 7.30
#